data_AF-B5VYD3-F1
#
_entry.id   AF-B5VYD3-F1
#
_cell.length_a   1.000
_cell.length_b   1.000
_cell.length_c   1.000
_cell.angle_alpha   90.00
_cell.angle_beta   90.00
_cell.angle_gamma   90.00
#
_symmetry.space_group_name_H-M   'P 1'
#
loop_
_entity.id
_entity.type
_entity.pdbx_description
1 polymer ?
#
loop_
_entity_poly.entity_id
_entity_poly.type
_entity_poly.pdbx_seq_one_letter_code
_entity_poly.pdbx_strand_id
1 'polypeptide(L)'
;MLPNSQLNKPAPQDNQRKKTAGVDGVRVISPRQSFELVKNIKGNLKAKPLRRVWIPKPGMDEKRPLGIPTIQDRARQALVKSALEPEWESRFESNSYGFRPGRSAHDAISRIFQSINKGGYYILDADIAKCSYREP
;
A
#
# COMPACT_ATOMS: atom_id res chain seq x y z
N MET A 1 -16.93 -17.24 20.49
CA MET A 1 -15.59 -16.73 20.90
C MET A 1 -14.61 -17.16 19.82
N LEU A 2 -14.18 -16.25 18.94
CA LEU A 2 -13.22 -16.59 17.88
C LEU A 2 -11.82 -16.73 18.51
N PRO A 3 -11.04 -17.76 18.14
CA PRO A 3 -9.75 -18.03 18.76
C PRO A 3 -8.74 -16.91 18.46
N ASN A 4 -7.97 -16.53 19.50
CA ASN A 4 -6.94 -15.49 19.52
C ASN A 4 -5.78 -15.67 18.51
N SER A 5 -5.83 -16.67 17.63
CA SER A 5 -4.80 -16.96 16.62
C SER A 5 -4.88 -16.07 15.37
N GLN A 6 -5.89 -15.19 15.26
CA GLN A 6 -6.03 -14.26 14.13
C GLN A 6 -5.51 -12.84 14.40
N LEU A 7 -5.10 -12.51 15.64
CA LEU A 7 -4.67 -11.16 16.02
C LEU A 7 -3.20 -10.82 15.70
N ASN A 8 -2.43 -11.74 15.12
CA ASN A 8 -1.00 -11.53 14.80
C ASN A 8 -0.62 -12.12 13.44
N LYS A 9 -1.34 -11.78 12.37
CA LYS A 9 -0.80 -11.93 11.02
C LYS A 9 -0.21 -10.59 10.58
N PRO A 10 1.12 -10.35 10.72
CA PRO A 10 1.72 -9.26 9.98
C PRO A 10 1.40 -9.48 8.51
N ALA A 11 0.86 -8.45 7.85
CA ALA A 11 0.64 -8.43 6.40
C ALA A 11 1.86 -9.04 5.69
N PRO A 12 1.70 -9.84 4.62
CA PRO A 12 2.80 -10.62 4.03
C PRO A 12 4.01 -9.72 3.78
N GLN A 13 5.04 -9.90 4.61
CA GLN A 13 6.30 -9.12 4.60
C GLN A 13 7.29 -9.66 3.58
N ASP A 14 6.81 -10.45 2.61
CA ASP A 14 7.61 -11.08 1.57
C ASP A 14 7.20 -10.54 0.20
N ASN A 15 7.63 -9.32 -0.06
CA ASN A 15 7.49 -8.68 -1.36
C ASN A 15 8.88 -8.44 -1.92
N GLN A 16 9.10 -8.67 -3.22
CA GLN A 16 10.36 -8.37 -3.93
C GLN A 16 10.87 -6.93 -3.68
N ARG A 17 9.98 -5.99 -3.34
CA ARG A 17 10.27 -4.60 -2.94
C ARG A 17 11.01 -4.45 -1.60
N LYS A 18 11.17 -5.52 -0.82
CA LYS A 18 11.94 -5.51 0.44
C LYS A 18 13.40 -5.11 0.21
N LYS A 19 13.96 -5.45 -0.96
CA LYS A 19 15.39 -5.29 -1.30
C LYS A 19 15.78 -3.89 -1.78
N THR A 20 14.84 -2.97 -1.92
CA THR A 20 15.13 -1.63 -2.44
C THR A 20 15.38 -0.63 -1.30
N ALA A 21 16.55 0.01 -1.31
CA ALA A 21 16.96 0.97 -0.29
C ALA A 21 16.25 2.31 -0.43
N GLY A 22 16.05 3.01 0.68
CA GLY A 22 15.68 4.43 0.69
C GLY A 22 16.89 5.33 0.40
N VAL A 23 16.82 6.59 0.82
CA VAL A 23 17.93 7.56 0.71
C VAL A 23 19.13 7.20 1.59
N ASP A 24 18.93 6.35 2.60
CA ASP A 24 19.95 5.87 3.53
C ASP A 24 20.76 4.67 3.03
N GLY A 25 20.45 4.14 1.84
CA GLY A 25 21.20 3.03 1.23
C GLY A 25 20.95 1.65 1.87
N VAL A 26 20.22 1.58 2.99
CA VAL A 26 19.99 0.32 3.72
C VAL A 26 18.94 -0.53 2.99
N ARG A 27 19.33 -1.74 2.57
CA ARG A 27 18.47 -2.69 1.82
C ARG A 27 17.90 -3.81 2.68
N VAL A 28 18.72 -4.34 3.58
CA VAL A 28 18.40 -5.47 4.44
C VAL A 28 18.95 -5.14 5.82
N ILE A 29 18.18 -5.47 6.85
CA ILE A 29 18.58 -5.34 8.25
C ILE A 29 18.60 -6.72 8.89
N SER A 30 19.52 -6.92 9.83
CA SER A 30 19.59 -8.17 10.60
C SER A 30 18.42 -8.30 11.59
N PRO A 31 18.10 -9.50 12.10
CA PRO A 31 17.09 -9.67 13.13
C PRO A 31 17.33 -8.80 14.37
N ARG A 32 18.60 -8.64 14.79
CA ARG A 32 18.99 -7.75 15.89
C ARG A 32 18.66 -6.29 15.58
N GLN A 33 19.01 -5.81 14.39
CA GLN A 33 18.69 -4.45 13.95
C GLN A 33 17.18 -4.23 13.83
N SER A 34 16.42 -5.25 13.43
CA SER A 34 14.96 -5.18 13.39
C SER A 34 14.36 -5.04 14.79
N PHE A 35 14.90 -5.74 15.79
CA PHE A 35 14.47 -5.62 17.17
C PHE A 35 14.74 -4.23 17.73
N GLU A 36 15.94 -3.70 17.48
CA GLU A 36 16.29 -2.33 17.86
C GLU A 36 15.43 -1.28 17.14
N LEU A 37 15.08 -1.51 15.87
CA LEU A 37 14.18 -0.64 15.14
C LEU A 37 12.79 -0.58 15.80
N VAL A 38 12.25 -1.73 16.22
CA VAL A 38 10.94 -1.80 16.90
C VAL A 38 10.98 -1.09 18.26
N LYS A 39 12.05 -1.26 19.04
CA LYS A 39 12.23 -0.53 20.31
C LYS A 39 12.21 0.99 20.10
N ASN A 40 12.88 1.45 19.05
CA ASN A 40 13.08 2.88 18.76
C ASN A 40 12.07 3.45 17.74
N ILE A 41 10.97 2.73 17.46
CA ILE A 41 10.02 3.15 16.42
C ILE A 41 9.19 4.36 16.87
N LYS A 42 9.00 4.51 18.18
CA LYS A 42 8.18 5.54 18.83
C LYS A 42 8.88 6.91 18.85
N GLY A 43 8.08 7.97 18.98
CA GLY A 43 8.54 9.36 19.06
C GLY A 43 8.24 10.17 17.80
N ASN A 44 8.23 11.51 17.94
CA ASN A 44 7.93 12.44 16.86
C ASN A 44 9.18 12.69 16.01
N LEU A 45 9.54 11.67 15.21
CA LEU A 45 10.73 11.69 14.37
C LEU A 45 10.36 12.14 12.96
N LYS A 46 11.02 13.20 12.49
CA LYS A 46 10.84 13.74 11.14
C LYS A 46 11.16 12.65 10.11
N ALA A 47 10.21 12.38 9.21
CA ALA A 47 10.39 11.44 8.13
C ALA A 47 11.54 11.86 7.21
N LYS A 48 12.31 10.90 6.70
CA LYS A 48 13.36 11.17 5.73
C LYS A 48 12.76 11.40 4.33
N PRO A 49 13.44 12.16 3.46
CA PRO A 49 12.98 12.33 2.08
C PRO A 49 12.91 10.98 1.35
N LEU A 50 11.92 10.84 0.46
CA LEU A 50 11.77 9.65 -0.38
C LEU A 50 12.84 9.61 -1.46
N ARG A 51 13.46 8.45 -1.69
CA ARG A 51 14.36 8.28 -2.83
C ARG A 51 13.54 8.11 -4.10
N ARG A 52 13.72 9.01 -5.08
CA ARG A 52 13.00 8.96 -6.36
C ARG A 52 13.68 7.99 -7.33
N VAL A 53 12.88 7.12 -7.94
CA VAL A 53 13.29 6.22 -9.03
C VAL A 53 12.27 6.32 -10.15
N TRP A 54 12.74 6.45 -11.39
CA TRP A 54 11.89 6.45 -12.57
C TRP A 54 11.75 5.04 -13.13
N ILE A 55 10.51 4.58 -13.29
CA ILE A 55 10.19 3.26 -13.84
C ILE A 55 9.41 3.46 -15.13
N PRO A 56 9.76 2.78 -16.24
CA PRO A 56 9.00 2.87 -17.48
C PRO A 56 7.56 2.39 -17.28
N LYS A 57 6.60 3.06 -17.93
CA LYS A 57 5.25 2.52 -18.05
C LYS A 57 5.29 1.37 -19.08
N PRO A 58 4.66 0.22 -18.80
CA PRO A 58 4.55 -0.84 -19.78
C PRO A 58 3.88 -0.31 -21.07
N GLY A 59 4.55 -0.48 -22.21
CA GLY A 59 4.01 -0.10 -23.52
C GLY A 59 3.99 1.41 -23.83
N MET A 60 4.65 2.26 -23.04
CA MET A 60 4.75 3.69 -23.31
C MET A 60 6.15 4.25 -23.03
N ASP A 61 6.54 5.31 -23.73
CA ASP A 61 7.82 6.01 -23.53
C ASP A 61 7.87 6.84 -22.24
N GLU A 62 6.70 7.05 -21.61
CA GLU A 62 6.58 7.77 -20.36
C GLU A 62 7.12 6.96 -19.17
N LYS A 63 7.76 7.66 -18.22
CA LYS A 63 8.21 7.09 -16.95
C LYS A 63 7.31 7.55 -15.81
N ARG A 64 7.00 6.64 -14.88
CA ARG A 64 6.37 6.99 -13.60
C ARG A 64 7.44 7.18 -12.51
N PRO A 65 7.36 8.24 -11.71
CA PRO A 65 8.21 8.35 -10.53
C PRO A 65 7.72 7.34 -9.49
N LEU A 66 8.65 6.79 -8.71
CA LEU A 66 8.41 5.99 -7.53
C LEU A 66 9.18 6.60 -6.36
N GLY A 67 8.49 6.89 -5.26
CA GLY A 67 9.12 7.31 -4.01
C GLY A 67 9.41 6.10 -3.13
N ILE A 68 10.67 5.90 -2.75
CA ILE A 68 11.12 4.75 -1.95
C ILE A 68 11.51 5.25 -0.55
N PRO A 69 10.74 4.91 0.50
CA PRO A 69 11.07 5.27 1.87
C PRO A 69 12.21 4.43 2.44
N THR A 70 12.81 4.92 3.52
CA THR A 70 13.76 4.13 4.31
C THR A 70 13.08 2.93 4.97
N ILE A 71 13.86 1.96 5.47
CA ILE A 71 13.28 0.82 6.21
C ILE A 71 12.55 1.31 7.47
N GLN A 72 13.10 2.31 8.16
CA GLN A 72 12.49 2.92 9.34
C GLN A 72 11.15 3.58 9.02
N ASP A 73 11.09 4.38 7.95
CA ASP A 73 9.83 5.02 7.55
C ASP A 73 8.79 4.00 7.08
N ARG A 74 9.21 2.94 6.37
CA ARG A 74 8.32 1.82 6.00
C ARG A 74 7.73 1.13 7.22
N ALA A 75 8.56 0.87 8.25
CA ALA A 75 8.09 0.26 9.49
C ALA A 75 7.05 1.14 10.20
N ARG A 76 7.28 2.46 10.24
CA ARG A 76 6.30 3.42 10.81
C ARG A 76 5.01 3.48 10.00
N GLN A 77 5.10 3.56 8.67
CA GLN A 77 3.92 3.54 7.80
C GLN A 77 3.12 2.25 7.98
N ALA A 78 3.79 1.10 8.11
CA ALA A 78 3.14 -0.18 8.39
C ALA A 78 2.44 -0.19 9.76
N LEU A 79 3.07 0.39 10.79
CA LEU A 79 2.46 0.53 12.11
C LEU A 79 1.20 1.39 12.05
N VAL A 80 1.28 2.58 11.46
CA VAL A 80 0.13 3.49 11.29
C VAL A 80 -0.96 2.80 10.48
N LYS A 81 -0.60 2.13 9.38
CA LYS A 81 -1.55 1.35 8.57
C LYS A 81 -2.25 0.30 9.43
N SER A 82 -1.52 -0.49 10.21
CA SER A 82 -2.10 -1.56 11.03
C SER A 82 -3.08 -1.04 12.09
N ALA A 83 -2.86 0.18 12.60
CA ALA A 83 -3.76 0.82 13.54
C ALA A 83 -5.02 1.38 12.88
N LEU A 84 -4.90 1.98 11.69
CA LEU A 84 -6.00 2.67 11.01
C LEU A 84 -6.84 1.76 10.11
N GLU A 85 -6.23 0.72 9.53
CA GLU A 85 -6.90 -0.17 8.54
C GLU A 85 -8.21 -0.79 9.07
N PRO A 86 -8.33 -1.27 10.33
CA PRO A 86 -9.59 -1.81 10.83
C PRO A 86 -10.72 -0.79 10.92
N GLU A 87 -10.42 0.45 11.34
CA GLU A 87 -11.42 1.51 11.43
C GLU A 87 -11.93 1.90 10.04
N TRP A 88 -11.02 2.11 9.09
CA TRP A 88 -11.40 2.48 7.73
C TRP A 88 -12.12 1.38 6.97
N GLU A 89 -11.74 0.12 7.19
CA GLU A 89 -12.42 -1.03 6.58
C GLU A 89 -13.89 -1.10 6.98
N SER A 90 -14.24 -0.66 8.20
CA SER A 90 -15.63 -0.57 8.65
C SER A 90 -16.46 0.54 7.96
N ARG A 91 -15.79 1.53 7.37
CA ARG A 91 -16.43 2.70 6.74
C ARG A 91 -16.38 2.68 5.22
N PHE A 92 -15.54 1.86 4.61
CA PHE A 92 -15.40 1.82 3.16
C PHE A 92 -16.65 1.29 2.47
N GLU A 93 -16.99 1.92 1.34
CA GLU A 93 -18.07 1.49 0.47
C GLU A 93 -17.88 0.06 -0.03
N SER A 94 -19.01 -0.64 -0.21
CA SER A 94 -19.00 -2.04 -0.67
C SER A 94 -18.44 -2.19 -2.09
N ASN A 95 -18.59 -1.17 -2.94
CA ASN A 95 -18.07 -1.13 -4.31
C ASN A 95 -16.64 -0.57 -4.42
N SER A 96 -15.90 -0.45 -3.31
CA SER A 96 -14.49 -0.07 -3.31
C SER A 96 -13.60 -1.31 -3.19
N TYR A 97 -12.71 -1.54 -4.16
CA TYR A 97 -11.93 -2.78 -4.25
C TYR A 97 -10.41 -2.57 -4.16
N GLY A 98 -9.92 -1.36 -4.43
CA GLY A 98 -8.48 -1.06 -4.51
C GLY A 98 -7.80 -1.05 -3.14
N PHE A 99 -6.64 -1.70 -3.04
CA PHE A 99 -5.74 -1.65 -1.88
C PHE A 99 -6.34 -2.10 -0.52
N ARG A 100 -7.42 -2.86 -0.54
CA ARG A 100 -8.13 -3.36 0.66
C ARG A 100 -7.79 -4.82 0.98
N PRO A 101 -7.75 -5.21 2.26
CA PRO A 101 -7.58 -6.60 2.64
C PRO A 101 -8.79 -7.43 2.20
N GLY A 102 -8.56 -8.60 1.58
CA GLY A 102 -9.63 -9.51 1.16
C GLY A 102 -10.46 -9.04 -0.04
N ARG A 103 -10.04 -7.98 -0.74
CA ARG A 103 -10.64 -7.50 -2.00
C ARG A 103 -9.61 -7.49 -3.12
N SER A 104 -10.08 -7.65 -4.35
CA SER A 104 -9.24 -7.76 -5.54
C SER A 104 -9.89 -7.11 -6.77
N ALA A 105 -9.09 -6.93 -7.83
CA ALA A 105 -9.61 -6.47 -9.12
C ALA A 105 -10.65 -7.45 -9.71
N HIS A 106 -10.56 -8.75 -9.40
CA HIS A 106 -11.53 -9.74 -9.87
C HIS A 106 -12.92 -9.54 -9.24
N ASP A 107 -12.98 -9.08 -7.99
CA ASP A 107 -14.25 -8.75 -7.34
C ASP A 107 -14.94 -7.58 -8.06
N ALA A 108 -14.17 -6.57 -8.46
CA ALA A 108 -14.68 -5.44 -9.24
C ALA A 108 -15.23 -5.90 -10.61
N ILE A 109 -14.48 -6.76 -11.32
CA ILE A 109 -14.90 -7.33 -12.60
C ILE A 109 -16.21 -8.12 -12.44
N SER A 110 -16.30 -8.97 -11.41
CA SER A 110 -17.51 -9.75 -11.12
C SER A 110 -18.71 -8.84 -10.84
N ARG A 111 -18.51 -7.76 -10.09
CA ARG A 111 -19.57 -6.77 -9.82
C ARG A 111 -20.04 -6.09 -11.10
N ILE A 112 -19.12 -5.67 -11.96
CA ILE A 112 -19.43 -5.05 -13.26
C ILE A 112 -20.21 -6.03 -14.13
N PHE A 113 -19.76 -7.28 -14.25
CA PHE A 113 -20.43 -8.32 -15.03
C PHE A 113 -21.86 -8.57 -14.55
N GLN A 114 -22.07 -8.72 -13.24
CA GLN A 114 -23.41 -8.85 -12.67
C GLN A 114 -24.28 -7.62 -12.89
N SER A 115 -23.69 -6.42 -12.85
CA SER A 115 -24.41 -5.19 -13.15
C SER A 115 -24.83 -5.16 -14.61
N ILE A 116 -23.99 -5.65 -15.53
CA ILE A 116 -24.25 -5.66 -16.98
C ILE A 116 -25.28 -6.73 -17.39
N ASN A 117 -25.41 -7.83 -16.65
CA ASN A 117 -26.36 -8.90 -17.04
C ASN A 117 -27.84 -8.61 -16.71
N LYS A 118 -28.18 -7.45 -16.13
CA LYS A 118 -29.53 -7.06 -15.66
C LYS A 118 -30.33 -6.11 -16.58
N GLY A 119 -29.97 -5.89 -17.86
CA GLY A 119 -30.45 -4.76 -18.67
C GLY A 119 -29.39 -4.13 -19.61
N GLY A 120 -29.62 -2.92 -20.13
CA GLY A 120 -28.65 -2.14 -20.94
C GLY A 120 -28.12 -0.92 -20.18
N TYR A 121 -26.85 -0.54 -20.38
CA TYR A 121 -26.17 0.48 -19.55
C TYR A 121 -25.29 1.39 -20.38
N TYR A 122 -25.10 2.56 -19.82
CA TYR A 122 -24.04 3.48 -20.17
C TYR A 122 -22.91 3.33 -19.13
N ILE A 123 -21.66 3.31 -19.60
CA ILE A 123 -20.48 3.25 -18.76
C ILE A 123 -19.86 4.64 -18.73
N LEU A 124 -19.67 5.20 -17.55
CA LEU A 124 -18.84 6.37 -17.33
C LEU A 124 -17.43 5.90 -16.94
N ASP A 125 -16.48 6.08 -17.85
CA ASP A 125 -15.06 5.86 -17.56
C ASP A 125 -14.43 7.17 -17.08
N ALA A 126 -13.88 7.15 -15.87
CA ALA A 126 -13.33 8.33 -15.21
C ALA A 126 -12.05 7.96 -14.44
N ASP A 127 -11.00 8.75 -14.65
CA ASP A 127 -9.71 8.60 -13.98
C ASP A 127 -9.26 9.91 -13.33
N ILE A 128 -8.53 9.81 -12.21
CA ILE A 128 -7.99 10.96 -11.49
C ILE A 128 -6.51 11.11 -11.83
N ALA A 129 -6.19 12.19 -12.54
CA ALA A 129 -4.81 12.52 -12.88
C ALA A 129 -3.95 12.71 -11.61
N LYS A 130 -2.79 12.03 -11.57
CA LYS A 130 -1.72 12.24 -10.56
C LYS A 130 -2.20 12.14 -9.10
N CYS A 131 -3.05 11.17 -8.76
CA CYS A 131 -3.65 11.02 -7.42
C CYS A 131 -2.66 11.01 -6.21
N SER A 132 -1.39 10.67 -6.43
CA SER A 132 -0.34 10.61 -5.38
C SER A 132 0.68 11.75 -5.45
N TYR A 133 0.56 12.65 -6.43
CA TYR A 133 1.54 13.71 -6.68
C TYR A 133 0.86 15.06 -6.73
N ARG A 134 1.33 15.98 -5.90
CA ARG A 134 1.07 17.40 -6.07
C ARG A 134 2.27 18.00 -6.77
N GLU A 135 2.05 18.69 -7.89
CA GLU A 135 3.08 19.57 -8.44
C GLU A 135 3.32 20.71 -7.45
N PRO A 136 4.58 21.15 -7.26
CA PRO A 136 4.88 22.27 -6.37
C PRO A 136 4.10 23.53 -6.74
#